data_AF-A0A218V6T6-F1
#
_entry.id   AF-A0A218V6T6-F1
#
_cell.length_a   1.000
_cell.length_b   1.000
_cell.length_c   1.000
_cell.angle_alpha   90.00
_cell.angle_beta   90.00
_cell.angle_gamma   90.00
#
_symmetry.space_group_name_H-M   'P 1'
#
loop_
_entity.id
_entity.type
_entity.pdbx_description
1 polymer ?
#
loop_
_entity_poly.entity_id
_entity_poly.type
_entity_poly.pdbx_seq_one_letter_code
_entity_poly.pdbx_strand_id
1 'polypeptide(L)'
;MAGEVKTKLSKNLLRMKFMQRGLDSQTKKQLEEEEKKIISEEHWYLDVPDLKEKESCIIEERSFLRCEDLVYGRMSFKGFNPEIEKLMIKMNSKCKEEEIEEDDKMEADVSDEEMARRYETLVGTIGKKFLRKRDQRVLKDDDEDDEVEEGNSNIRPSKRAKKMFLKPQD
;
A
#
# COMPACT_ATOMS: atom_id res chain seq x y z
N MET A 1 1.67 -30.44 36.28
CA MET A 1 1.58 -29.43 35.21
C MET A 1 2.79 -29.58 34.31
N ALA A 2 2.70 -30.43 33.28
CA ALA A 2 3.77 -30.56 32.28
C ALA A 2 3.47 -29.55 31.17
N GLY A 3 4.20 -28.43 31.15
CA GLY A 3 4.11 -27.48 30.05
C GLY A 3 4.65 -28.12 28.78
N GLU A 4 3.91 -28.03 27.68
CA GLU A 4 4.33 -28.50 26.36
C GLU A 4 5.65 -27.83 25.95
N VAL A 5 6.75 -28.58 26.02
CA VAL A 5 8.03 -28.16 25.46
C VAL A 5 7.90 -28.26 23.94
N LYS A 6 7.57 -27.15 23.28
CA LYS A 6 7.54 -27.08 21.82
C LYS A 6 8.89 -27.51 21.28
N THR A 7 8.92 -28.59 20.51
CA THR A 7 10.12 -29.13 19.87
C THR A 7 10.60 -28.14 18.80
N LYS A 8 11.70 -27.43 19.07
CA LYS A 8 12.31 -26.51 18.11
C LYS A 8 13.26 -27.26 17.18
N LEU A 9 13.27 -26.88 15.91
CA LEU A 9 14.23 -27.40 14.93
C LEU A 9 15.66 -26.93 15.25
N SER A 10 16.65 -27.69 14.80
CA SER A 10 18.06 -27.35 15.03
C SER A 10 18.49 -26.13 14.21
N LYS A 11 19.40 -25.33 14.76
CA LYS A 11 19.92 -24.11 14.11
C LYS A 11 20.59 -24.41 12.76
N ASN A 12 21.31 -25.52 12.64
CA ASN A 12 21.96 -25.94 11.40
C ASN A 12 20.95 -26.24 10.28
N LEU A 13 19.81 -26.87 10.62
CA LEU A 13 18.74 -27.14 9.66
C LEU A 13 18.06 -25.84 9.24
N LEU A 14 17.80 -24.95 10.20
CA LEU A 14 17.20 -23.63 9.98
C LEU A 14 18.04 -22.74 9.06
N ARG A 15 19.37 -22.90 9.08
CA ARG A 15 20.31 -22.17 8.22
C ARG A 15 20.24 -22.58 6.75
N MET A 16 19.64 -23.73 6.41
CA MET A 16 19.57 -24.20 5.02
C MET A 16 18.71 -23.28 4.15
N LYS A 17 19.14 -23.01 2.91
CA LYS A 17 18.49 -22.07 1.98
C LYS A 17 16.98 -22.29 1.80
N PHE A 18 16.53 -23.54 1.80
CA PHE A 18 15.11 -23.85 1.64
C PHE A 18 14.27 -23.52 2.90
N MET A 19 14.88 -23.52 4.09
CA MET A 19 14.22 -23.11 5.33
C MET A 19 14.15 -21.59 5.48
N GLN A 20 15.02 -20.84 4.81
CA GLN A 20 15.12 -19.37 4.91
C GLN A 20 13.89 -18.59 4.43
N ARG A 21 13.07 -19.16 3.54
CA ARG A 21 11.86 -18.47 3.02
C ARG A 21 10.71 -18.44 4.02
N GLY A 22 10.57 -19.47 4.86
CA GLY A 22 9.46 -19.63 5.80
C GLY A 22 9.85 -19.29 7.24
N LEU A 23 11.03 -18.72 7.46
CA LEU A 23 11.52 -18.38 8.78
C LEU A 23 10.97 -17.05 9.27
N ASP A 24 10.56 -17.02 10.52
CA ASP A 24 10.17 -15.79 11.19
C ASP A 24 11.32 -14.79 11.15
N SER A 25 11.01 -13.53 10.84
CA SER A 25 11.99 -12.45 10.76
C SER A 25 12.86 -12.35 12.01
N GLN A 26 12.29 -12.62 13.20
CA GLN A 26 13.03 -12.63 14.46
C GLN A 26 14.08 -13.74 14.53
N THR A 27 13.76 -14.94 14.07
CA THR A 27 14.69 -16.08 14.06
C THR A 27 15.80 -15.90 13.03
N LYS A 28 15.48 -15.27 11.89
CA LYS A 28 16.47 -14.92 10.86
C LYS A 28 17.48 -13.91 11.38
N LYS A 29 17.01 -12.86 12.06
CA LYS A 29 17.89 -11.85 12.68
C LYS A 29 18.86 -12.47 13.69
N GLN A 30 18.38 -13.38 14.54
CA GLN A 30 19.25 -14.08 15.50
C GLN A 30 20.36 -14.89 14.82
N LEU A 31 20.04 -15.60 13.74
CA LEU A 31 21.06 -16.34 12.98
C LEU A 31 22.06 -15.40 12.29
N GLU A 32 21.59 -14.28 11.71
CA GLU A 32 22.48 -13.28 11.10
C GLU A 32 23.39 -12.59 12.13
N GLU A 33 22.88 -12.31 13.33
CA GLU A 33 23.66 -11.76 14.44
C GLU A 33 24.72 -12.75 14.93
N GLU A 34 24.38 -14.05 15.04
CA GLU A 34 25.35 -15.11 15.36
C GLU A 34 26.44 -15.21 14.28
N GLU A 35 26.10 -15.12 13.00
CA GLU A 35 27.07 -15.09 11.90
C GLU A 35 27.96 -13.84 11.94
N LYS A 36 27.37 -12.65 12.18
CA LYS A 36 28.14 -11.41 12.34
C LYS A 36 29.06 -11.46 13.56
N LYS A 37 28.63 -12.10 14.65
CA LYS A 37 29.44 -12.27 15.86
C LYS A 37 30.67 -13.13 15.57
N ILE A 38 30.51 -14.24 14.86
CA ILE A 38 31.62 -15.11 14.45
C ILE A 38 32.62 -14.31 13.58
N ILE A 39 32.12 -13.56 12.60
CA ILE A 39 32.97 -12.74 11.71
C ILE A 39 33.68 -11.63 12.51
N SER A 40 32.99 -11.00 13.46
CA SER A 40 33.58 -9.95 14.31
C SER A 40 34.63 -10.49 15.29
N GLU A 41 34.45 -11.72 15.78
CA GLU A 41 35.40 -12.39 16.65
C GLU A 41 36.68 -12.78 15.89
N GLU A 42 36.57 -13.08 14.59
CA GLU A 42 37.70 -13.35 13.70
C GLU A 42 38.35 -12.07 13.13
N HIS A 43 37.63 -10.95 13.13
CA HIS A 43 38.14 -9.65 12.70
C HIS A 43 39.10 -9.08 13.75
N TRP A 44 40.38 -9.39 13.59
CA TRP A 44 41.44 -8.76 14.36
C TRP A 44 41.72 -7.35 13.80
N TYR A 45 41.83 -6.36 14.69
CA TYR A 45 42.27 -5.01 14.35
C TYR A 45 43.68 -4.79 14.88
N LEU A 46 44.54 -4.15 14.08
CA LEU A 46 45.82 -3.65 14.54
C LEU A 46 45.65 -2.19 14.96
N ASP A 47 45.76 -1.92 16.26
CA ASP A 47 45.71 -0.55 16.77
C ASP A 47 47.05 0.15 16.47
N VAL A 48 47.08 0.87 15.35
CA VAL A 48 48.18 1.78 15.01
C VAL A 48 47.76 3.20 15.41
N PRO A 49 48.25 3.74 16.53
CA PRO A 49 47.80 5.03 17.07
C PRO A 49 48.04 6.21 16.12
N ASP A 50 49.16 6.22 15.37
CA ASP A 50 49.57 7.36 14.53
C ASP A 50 48.81 7.50 13.19
N LEU A 51 48.05 6.48 12.78
CA LEU A 51 47.32 6.47 11.51
C LEU A 51 45.85 6.90 11.65
N LYS A 52 45.27 6.81 12.86
CA LYS A 52 43.86 7.20 13.10
C LYS A 52 43.65 8.72 12.99
N GLU A 53 44.68 9.52 13.28
CA GLU A 53 44.60 10.98 13.25
C GLU A 53 44.86 11.58 11.86
N LYS A 54 45.35 10.78 10.91
CA LYS A 54 45.69 11.21 9.56
C LYS A 54 44.72 10.61 8.55
N GLU A 55 43.44 10.93 8.68
CA GLU A 55 42.53 10.75 7.55
C GLU A 55 43.04 11.55 6.34
N SER A 56 42.88 11.01 5.14
CA SER A 56 43.35 11.65 3.92
C SER A 56 42.63 12.99 3.71
N CYS A 57 43.34 14.10 3.94
CA CYS A 57 42.79 15.45 3.76
C CYS A 57 42.36 15.75 2.32
N ILE A 58 42.88 15.00 1.33
CA ILE A 58 42.53 15.11 -0.10
C ILE A 58 42.41 13.70 -0.66
N ILE A 59 41.29 13.40 -1.30
CA ILE A 59 40.99 12.12 -1.94
C ILE A 59 40.96 12.36 -3.45
N GLU A 60 41.87 11.73 -4.17
CA GLU A 60 41.89 11.77 -5.64
C GLU A 60 40.89 10.74 -6.18
N GLU A 61 39.72 11.20 -6.59
CA GLU A 61 38.73 10.37 -7.28
C GLU A 61 38.88 10.47 -8.80
N ARG A 62 38.95 9.32 -9.47
CA ARG A 62 38.96 9.25 -10.95
C ARG A 62 37.56 9.34 -11.57
N SER A 63 36.52 9.35 -10.73
CA SER A 63 35.13 9.32 -11.16
C SER A 63 34.60 10.74 -11.33
N PHE A 64 34.06 11.04 -12.51
CA PHE A 64 33.37 12.32 -12.75
C PHE A 64 31.97 12.37 -12.13
N LEU A 65 31.43 11.23 -11.65
CA LEU A 65 30.10 11.18 -11.03
C LEU A 65 29.94 12.11 -9.83
N ARG A 66 31.04 12.40 -9.12
CA ARG A 66 31.02 13.31 -7.96
C ARG A 66 31.18 14.78 -8.35
N CYS A 67 31.77 15.02 -9.52
CA CYS A 67 32.08 16.36 -10.01
C CYS A 67 31.00 16.92 -10.94
N GLU A 68 30.27 16.07 -11.66
CA GLU A 68 29.25 16.45 -12.64
C GLU A 68 27.89 15.82 -12.31
N ASP A 69 26.82 16.63 -12.43
CA ASP A 69 25.43 16.20 -12.24
C ASP A 69 24.92 15.42 -13.47
N LEU A 70 25.49 14.23 -13.69
CA LEU A 70 25.20 13.40 -14.85
C LEU A 70 23.78 12.81 -14.80
N VAL A 71 23.07 12.91 -15.92
CA VAL A 71 21.75 12.29 -16.11
C VAL A 71 21.88 10.81 -16.45
N TYR A 72 20.80 10.06 -16.20
CA TYR A 72 20.68 8.66 -16.56
C TYR A 72 20.77 8.47 -18.08
N GLY A 73 21.78 7.71 -18.52
CA GLY A 73 22.14 7.61 -19.94
C GLY A 73 21.18 6.80 -20.83
N ARG A 74 20.36 5.91 -20.27
CA ARG A 74 19.35 5.20 -21.08
C ARG A 74 18.10 6.04 -21.18
N MET A 75 17.89 6.59 -22.37
CA MET A 75 16.74 7.44 -22.71
C MET A 75 15.97 6.85 -23.89
N SER A 76 14.66 6.98 -23.84
CA SER A 76 13.75 6.71 -24.94
C SER A 76 12.88 7.95 -25.10
N PHE A 77 12.37 8.15 -26.32
CA PHE A 77 11.58 9.33 -26.66
C PHE A 77 10.35 8.90 -27.44
N LYS A 78 9.28 9.69 -27.29
CA LYS A 78 8.06 9.59 -28.09
C LYS A 78 7.38 8.20 -27.99
N GLY A 79 7.46 7.57 -26.84
CA GLY A 79 6.80 6.30 -26.54
C GLY A 79 7.44 5.08 -27.23
N PHE A 80 8.68 5.18 -27.71
CA PHE A 80 9.35 4.03 -28.36
C PHE A 80 9.61 2.89 -27.37
N ASN A 81 9.84 3.22 -26.10
CA ASN A 81 9.85 2.27 -25.00
C ASN A 81 9.36 2.94 -23.70
N PRO A 82 8.08 2.74 -23.32
CA PRO A 82 7.51 3.39 -22.15
C PRO A 82 8.15 2.95 -20.82
N GLU A 83 8.72 1.73 -20.75
CA GLU A 83 9.43 1.28 -19.55
C GLU A 83 10.73 2.05 -19.34
N ILE A 84 11.44 2.36 -20.44
CA ILE A 84 12.68 3.15 -20.38
C ILE A 84 12.36 4.62 -20.09
N GLU A 85 11.29 5.17 -20.65
CA GLU A 85 10.85 6.55 -20.34
C GLU A 85 10.50 6.69 -18.86
N LYS A 86 9.72 5.75 -18.30
CA LYS A 86 9.42 5.73 -16.86
C LYS A 86 10.67 5.58 -16.00
N LEU A 87 11.61 4.74 -16.42
CA LEU A 87 12.89 4.57 -15.73
C LEU A 87 13.74 5.84 -15.77
N MET A 88 13.80 6.50 -16.93
CA MET A 88 14.49 7.78 -17.12
C MET A 88 13.94 8.85 -16.17
N ILE A 89 12.61 8.99 -16.11
CA ILE A 89 11.94 9.94 -15.21
C ILE A 89 12.28 9.61 -13.75
N LYS A 90 12.15 8.35 -13.32
CA LYS A 90 12.42 7.93 -11.94
C LYS A 90 13.88 8.12 -11.50
N MET A 91 14.84 7.91 -12.39
CA MET A 91 16.26 8.04 -12.06
C MET A 91 16.73 9.49 -12.11
N ASN A 92 16.19 10.31 -13.01
CA ASN A 92 16.54 11.73 -13.15
C ASN A 92 15.75 12.65 -12.21
N SER A 93 14.59 12.23 -11.70
CA SER A 93 13.78 13.01 -10.75
C SER A 93 14.45 13.26 -9.41
N LYS A 94 15.40 12.40 -9.02
CA LYS A 94 16.28 12.69 -7.88
C LYS A 94 17.12 13.96 -8.07
N CYS A 95 17.30 14.42 -9.32
CA CYS A 95 17.99 15.66 -9.66
C CYS A 95 17.04 16.79 -10.07
N LYS A 96 15.75 16.51 -10.30
CA LYS A 96 14.75 17.49 -10.74
C LYS A 96 13.40 17.16 -10.11
N GLU A 97 13.11 17.80 -8.98
CA GLU A 97 11.82 17.69 -8.27
C GLU A 97 10.68 18.47 -8.97
N GLU A 98 10.90 19.10 -10.12
CA GLU A 98 10.01 20.18 -10.59
C GLU A 98 8.94 19.81 -11.66
N GLU A 99 8.89 18.59 -12.22
CA GLU A 99 7.98 18.34 -13.38
C GLU A 99 7.05 17.10 -13.29
N ILE A 100 7.01 16.38 -12.16
CA ILE A 100 6.24 15.10 -12.10
C ILE A 100 4.79 15.27 -11.60
N GLU A 101 4.41 16.43 -11.08
CA GLU A 101 3.06 16.61 -10.53
C GLU A 101 1.94 16.68 -11.59
N GLU A 102 2.27 16.76 -12.88
CA GLU A 102 1.26 16.97 -13.92
C GLU A 102 0.68 15.68 -14.53
N ASP A 103 1.40 14.55 -14.52
CA ASP A 103 1.00 13.34 -15.28
C ASP A 103 0.45 12.18 -14.43
N ASP A 104 0.63 12.19 -13.11
CA ASP A 104 0.11 11.14 -12.20
C ASP A 104 -1.31 11.43 -11.69
N LYS A 105 -1.99 12.44 -12.24
CA LYS A 105 -3.44 12.60 -12.07
C LYS A 105 -4.14 11.60 -12.97
N MET A 106 -4.17 10.34 -12.52
CA MET A 106 -5.04 9.31 -13.07
C MET A 106 -6.44 9.91 -13.21
N GLU A 107 -6.91 10.10 -14.45
CA GLU A 107 -8.23 10.66 -14.72
C GLU A 107 -9.27 9.74 -14.05
N ALA A 108 -9.78 10.16 -12.90
CA ALA A 108 -10.85 9.43 -12.24
C ALA A 108 -12.13 9.66 -13.07
N ASP A 109 -12.70 8.57 -13.59
CA ASP A 109 -13.96 8.62 -14.34
C ASP A 109 -15.13 9.22 -13.53
N VAL A 110 -14.97 9.33 -12.20
CA VAL A 110 -15.97 9.85 -11.27
C VAL A 110 -15.30 10.82 -10.30
N SER A 111 -15.83 12.03 -10.19
CA SER A 111 -15.41 13.02 -9.19
C SER A 111 -15.79 12.59 -7.77
N ASP A 112 -14.97 12.95 -6.77
CA ASP A 112 -15.24 12.68 -5.35
C ASP A 112 -16.61 13.23 -4.91
N GLU A 113 -17.05 14.37 -5.48
CA GLU A 113 -18.37 14.95 -5.22
C GLU A 113 -19.50 14.06 -5.72
N GLU A 114 -19.33 13.45 -6.90
CA GLU A 114 -20.31 12.54 -7.48
C GLU A 114 -20.34 11.21 -6.72
N MET A 115 -19.18 10.74 -6.28
CA MET A 115 -19.06 9.58 -5.40
C MET A 115 -19.86 9.83 -4.11
N ALA A 116 -19.64 10.95 -3.42
CA ALA A 116 -20.35 11.30 -2.18
C ALA A 116 -21.88 11.29 -2.35
N ARG A 117 -22.42 11.92 -3.40
CA ARG A 117 -23.87 11.92 -3.68
C ARG A 117 -24.43 10.52 -3.93
N ARG A 118 -23.68 9.65 -4.60
CA ARG A 118 -24.08 8.24 -4.81
C ARG A 118 -24.05 7.46 -3.50
N TYR A 119 -23.11 7.74 -2.61
CA TYR A 119 -23.03 7.10 -1.28
C TYR A 119 -24.20 7.50 -0.38
N GLU A 120 -24.61 8.77 -0.35
CA GLU A 120 -25.76 9.25 0.43
C GLU A 120 -27.05 8.48 0.09
N THR A 121 -27.32 8.32 -1.20
CA THR A 121 -28.56 7.67 -1.68
C THR A 121 -28.54 6.15 -1.58
N LEU A 122 -27.39 5.51 -1.86
CA LEU A 122 -27.31 4.06 -1.93
C LEU A 122 -27.12 3.40 -0.56
N VAL A 123 -26.31 3.97 0.34
CA VAL A 123 -25.98 3.33 1.63
C VAL A 123 -27.18 3.30 2.57
N GLY A 124 -28.00 4.37 2.60
CA GLY A 124 -29.22 4.40 3.41
C GLY A 124 -30.24 3.34 2.99
N THR A 125 -30.33 3.01 1.70
CA THR A 125 -31.28 2.01 1.20
C THR A 125 -30.72 0.59 1.21
N ILE A 126 -29.40 0.40 1.04
CA ILE A 126 -28.75 -0.92 1.12
C ILE A 126 -28.69 -1.42 2.56
N GLY A 127 -28.39 -0.55 3.53
CA GLY A 127 -28.27 -0.91 4.94
C GLY A 127 -29.56 -1.56 5.47
N LYS A 128 -30.71 -0.98 5.11
CA LYS A 128 -32.05 -1.50 5.48
C LYS A 128 -32.32 -2.93 4.98
N LYS A 129 -31.62 -3.42 3.94
CA LYS A 129 -31.78 -4.78 3.39
C LYS A 129 -30.98 -5.86 4.12
N PHE A 130 -29.98 -5.49 4.91
CA PHE A 130 -29.11 -6.42 5.65
C PHE A 130 -29.34 -6.43 7.16
N LEU A 131 -30.25 -5.58 7.67
CA LEU A 131 -30.62 -5.58 9.09
C LEU A 131 -31.30 -6.88 9.50
N ARG A 132 -30.93 -7.40 10.67
CA ARG A 132 -31.65 -8.54 11.28
C ARG A 132 -33.05 -8.08 11.69
N LYS A 133 -34.02 -8.99 11.65
CA LYS A 133 -35.45 -8.72 11.91
C LYS A 133 -35.76 -8.04 13.27
N ARG A 134 -34.84 -8.14 14.25
CA ARG A 134 -34.95 -7.43 15.54
C ARG A 134 -34.59 -5.95 15.42
N ASP A 135 -33.59 -5.61 14.61
CA ASP A 135 -33.03 -4.26 14.48
C ASP A 135 -33.89 -3.40 13.52
N GLN A 136 -34.69 -4.05 12.67
CA GLN A 136 -35.65 -3.38 11.78
C GLN A 136 -36.82 -2.69 12.50
N ARG A 137 -37.14 -3.09 13.74
CA ARG A 137 -38.24 -2.46 14.50
C ARG A 137 -37.83 -1.11 15.09
N VAL A 138 -36.56 -0.95 15.44
CA VAL A 138 -36.03 0.25 16.10
C VAL A 138 -36.05 1.46 15.16
N LEU A 139 -35.68 1.26 13.89
CA LEU A 139 -35.67 2.35 12.90
C LEU A 139 -37.05 2.78 12.39
N LYS A 140 -38.10 2.05 12.74
CA LYS A 140 -39.47 2.39 12.29
C LYS A 140 -40.08 3.50 13.15
N ASP A 141 -39.56 3.68 14.35
CA ASP A 141 -40.02 4.69 15.30
C ASP A 141 -39.28 6.04 15.06
N ASP A 142 -38.12 6.03 14.40
CA ASP A 142 -37.33 7.25 14.11
C ASP A 142 -37.67 7.94 12.76
N ASP A 143 -38.30 7.23 11.81
CA ASP A 143 -38.68 7.77 10.49
C ASP A 143 -40.03 8.57 10.52
N GLU A 144 -40.73 8.69 11.68
CA GLU A 144 -41.99 9.47 11.80
C GLU A 144 -41.78 10.97 12.15
N ASP A 145 -40.58 11.39 12.55
CA ASP A 145 -40.34 12.73 13.10
C ASP A 145 -39.56 13.70 12.16
N ASP A 146 -39.33 13.34 10.89
CA ASP A 146 -38.59 14.20 9.94
C ASP A 146 -39.28 14.37 8.56
N GLU A 147 -40.63 14.39 8.54
CA GLU A 147 -41.37 14.94 7.40
C GLU A 147 -41.49 16.47 7.55
N VAL A 148 -40.60 17.17 6.85
CA VAL A 148 -40.69 18.60 6.58
C VAL A 148 -41.99 18.89 5.82
N GLU A 149 -42.81 19.74 6.43
CA GLU A 149 -44.01 20.39 5.89
C GLU A 149 -43.83 20.86 4.44
N GLU A 150 -44.55 20.25 3.49
CA GLU A 150 -45.20 20.95 2.37
C GLU A 150 -46.19 20.03 1.60
N GLY A 151 -47.45 20.47 1.49
CA GLY A 151 -48.25 20.19 0.29
C GLY A 151 -49.17 18.96 0.25
N ASN A 152 -50.23 18.99 1.06
CA ASN A 152 -51.60 18.52 0.78
C ASN A 152 -51.87 17.75 -0.55
N SER A 153 -51.99 16.41 -0.52
CA SER A 153 -53.02 15.68 -1.28
C SER A 153 -53.23 14.24 -0.79
N ASN A 154 -54.45 13.98 -0.27
CA ASN A 154 -54.95 12.67 0.11
C ASN A 154 -55.01 11.71 -1.08
N ILE A 155 -54.06 10.77 -1.19
CA ILE A 155 -54.23 9.56 -2.02
C ILE A 155 -53.64 8.35 -1.27
N ARG A 156 -54.51 7.57 -0.62
CA ARG A 156 -54.14 6.24 -0.10
C ARG A 156 -53.74 5.35 -1.27
N PRO A 157 -52.54 4.74 -1.32
CA PRO A 157 -52.18 3.91 -2.46
C PRO A 157 -52.93 2.57 -2.38
N SER A 158 -53.84 2.36 -3.32
CA SER A 158 -54.50 1.07 -3.53
C SER A 158 -53.47 -0.02 -3.86
N LYS A 159 -53.70 -1.22 -3.31
CA LYS A 159 -52.92 -2.47 -3.44
C LYS A 159 -52.09 -2.54 -4.73
N ARG A 160 -50.75 -2.58 -4.60
CA ARG A 160 -49.81 -2.67 -5.73
C ARG A 160 -50.09 -3.93 -6.58
N ALA A 161 -50.38 -3.74 -7.87
CA ALA A 161 -50.47 -4.84 -8.83
C ALA A 161 -49.12 -5.57 -8.91
N LYS A 162 -49.16 -6.92 -8.97
CA LYS A 162 -47.97 -7.77 -9.07
C LYS A 162 -47.31 -7.52 -10.44
N LYS A 163 -46.14 -6.88 -10.45
CA LYS A 163 -45.32 -6.73 -11.66
C LYS A 163 -44.83 -8.12 -12.07
N MET A 164 -45.28 -8.60 -13.23
CA MET A 164 -44.81 -9.84 -13.84
C MET A 164 -43.65 -9.55 -14.80
N PHE A 165 -42.70 -10.47 -14.87
CA PHE A 165 -41.48 -10.35 -15.65
C PHE A 165 -41.81 -10.50 -17.13
N LEU A 166 -41.67 -9.43 -17.92
CA LEU A 166 -41.73 -9.51 -19.38
C LEU A 166 -40.36 -9.95 -19.90
N LYS A 167 -40.35 -10.99 -20.73
CA LYS A 167 -39.14 -11.41 -21.44
C LYS A 167 -38.85 -10.45 -22.60
N PRO A 168 -37.59 -10.11 -22.88
CA PRO A 168 -37.21 -9.36 -24.07
C PRO A 168 -37.64 -10.09 -25.34
N GLN A 169 -38.05 -9.34 -26.36
CA GLN A 169 -38.34 -9.89 -27.69
C GLN A 169 -37.02 -10.06 -28.46
N ASP A 170 -36.93 -11.13 -29.25
CA ASP A 170 -35.80 -11.46 -30.12
C ASP A 170 -35.62 -10.45 -31.26
#